data_AF-A0A3B1API9-F1
#
_entry.id   AF-A0A3B1API9-F1
#
_cell.length_a   1.000
_cell.length_b   1.000
_cell.length_c   1.000
_cell.angle_alpha   90.00
_cell.angle_beta   90.00
_cell.angle_gamma   90.00
#
_symmetry.space_group_name_H-M   'P 1'
#
loop_
_entity.id
_entity.type
_entity.pdbx_description
1 polymer ?
#
loop_
_entity_poly.entity_id
_entity_poly.type
_entity_poly.pdbx_seq_one_letter_code
_entity_poly.pdbx_strand_id
1 'polypeptide(L)'
;MNIVMKFKIVIVSTLVIIAIALNIYKVSKVHGNNLVNNAKDAIISLSTKKYKTALKNYESTIDYCKKQEKNNKITDENKKILNSISLTSQQLDKAIYILNKRALFLCESKQFGLFLIERGMYSETLKYYKVLLDDDYYGDDMLFVTPQSHFQIELDYLKIPRKLREKIESIKQLNKPFYPFDIIERNK
;
A
#
# COMPACT_ATOMS: atom_id res chain seq x y z
N MET A 1 -60.76 -29.35 47.96
CA MET A 1 -59.92 -29.20 46.76
C MET A 1 -58.47 -29.45 47.16
N ASN A 2 -57.86 -30.55 46.69
CA ASN A 2 -56.67 -31.19 47.25
C ASN A 2 -55.38 -30.35 47.15
N ILE A 3 -54.65 -30.23 48.27
CA ILE A 3 -53.31 -29.60 48.37
C ILE A 3 -52.34 -30.16 47.31
N VAL A 4 -52.45 -31.47 47.04
CA VAL A 4 -51.69 -32.19 46.00
C VAL A 4 -51.91 -31.62 44.60
N MET A 5 -53.11 -31.13 44.30
CA MET A 5 -53.46 -30.59 42.99
C MET A 5 -52.87 -29.18 42.78
N LYS A 6 -52.86 -28.34 43.83
CA LYS A 6 -52.17 -27.04 43.80
C LYS A 6 -50.65 -27.22 43.64
N PHE A 7 -50.05 -28.20 44.32
CA PHE A 7 -48.61 -28.49 44.21
C PHE A 7 -48.20 -28.93 42.79
N LYS A 8 -49.00 -29.80 42.15
CA LYS A 8 -48.76 -30.22 40.76
C LYS A 8 -48.84 -29.06 39.77
N ILE A 9 -49.81 -28.16 39.94
CA ILE A 9 -49.96 -26.98 39.06
C ILE A 9 -48.75 -26.04 39.18
N VAL A 10 -48.27 -25.80 40.40
CA VAL A 10 -47.09 -24.95 40.63
C VAL A 10 -45.86 -25.58 39.97
N ILE A 11 -45.58 -26.87 40.20
CA ILE A 11 -44.42 -27.56 39.62
C ILE A 11 -44.46 -27.53 38.09
N VAL A 12 -45.61 -27.84 37.48
CA VAL A 12 -45.77 -27.82 36.02
C VAL A 12 -45.56 -26.41 35.47
N SER A 13 -46.11 -25.39 36.11
CA SER A 13 -45.93 -24.00 35.68
C SER A 13 -44.46 -23.54 35.77
N THR A 14 -43.73 -23.93 36.82
CA THR A 14 -42.31 -23.60 36.97
C THR A 14 -41.46 -24.29 35.90
N LEU A 15 -41.74 -25.55 35.58
CA LEU A 15 -41.03 -26.29 34.53
C LEU A 15 -41.25 -25.67 33.14
N VAL A 16 -42.47 -25.20 32.85
CA VAL A 16 -42.79 -24.51 31.59
C VAL A 16 -42.01 -23.20 31.48
N ILE A 17 -41.95 -22.40 32.55
CA ILE A 17 -41.18 -21.14 32.58
C ILE A 17 -39.68 -21.41 32.35
N ILE A 18 -39.12 -22.43 33.01
CA ILE A 18 -37.71 -22.82 32.83
C ILE A 18 -37.45 -23.26 31.38
N ALA A 19 -38.35 -24.05 30.78
CA ALA A 19 -38.21 -24.49 29.40
C ALA A 19 -38.26 -23.32 28.39
N ILE A 20 -39.13 -22.33 28.63
CA ILE A 20 -39.21 -21.12 27.82
C ILE A 20 -37.92 -20.29 27.96
N ALA A 21 -37.43 -20.08 29.19
CA ALA A 21 -36.20 -19.34 29.44
C ALA A 21 -34.97 -20.00 28.77
N LEU A 22 -34.86 -21.33 28.84
CA LEU A 22 -33.80 -22.08 28.17
C LEU A 22 -33.89 -21.99 26.64
N ASN A 23 -35.09 -22.00 26.07
CA ASN A 23 -35.28 -21.80 24.63
C ASN A 23 -34.93 -20.38 24.19
N ILE A 24 -35.36 -19.35 24.93
CA ILE A 24 -34.99 -17.96 24.65
C ILE A 24 -33.46 -17.81 24.71
N TYR A 25 -32.81 -18.34 25.75
CA TYR A 25 -31.35 -18.30 25.86
C TYR A 25 -30.65 -18.99 24.68
N LYS A 26 -31.11 -20.17 24.27
CA LYS A 26 -30.56 -20.88 23.09
C LYS A 26 -30.73 -20.08 21.81
N VAL A 27 -31.93 -19.56 21.55
CA VAL A 27 -32.23 -18.76 20.34
C VAL A 27 -31.41 -17.48 20.32
N SER A 28 -31.31 -16.76 21.44
CA SER A 28 -30.50 -15.54 21.57
C SER A 28 -29.01 -15.82 21.38
N LYS A 29 -28.48 -16.94 21.90
CA LYS A 29 -27.08 -17.33 21.71
C LYS A 29 -26.78 -17.70 20.27
N VAL A 30 -27.65 -18.45 19.60
CA VAL A 30 -27.48 -18.82 18.18
C VAL A 30 -27.61 -17.60 17.27
N HIS A 31 -28.63 -16.76 17.45
CA HIS A 31 -28.79 -15.53 16.66
C HIS A 31 -27.65 -14.53 16.91
N GLY A 32 -27.22 -14.38 18.17
CA GLY A 32 -26.08 -13.53 18.53
C GLY A 32 -24.80 -13.99 17.85
N ASN A 33 -24.50 -15.29 17.87
CA ASN A 33 -23.33 -15.84 17.19
C ASN A 33 -23.39 -15.66 15.67
N ASN A 34 -24.56 -15.88 15.05
CA ASN A 34 -24.73 -15.66 13.61
C ASN A 34 -24.57 -14.20 13.21
N LEU A 35 -25.10 -13.25 14.00
CA LEU A 35 -24.92 -11.82 13.77
C LEU A 35 -23.45 -11.39 13.85
N VAL A 36 -22.72 -11.88 14.87
CA VAL A 36 -21.28 -11.59 15.04
C VAL A 36 -20.46 -12.16 13.89
N ASN A 37 -20.75 -13.40 13.46
CA ASN A 37 -20.06 -14.02 12.33
C ASN A 37 -20.34 -13.28 11.02
N ASN A 38 -21.60 -12.91 10.75
CA ASN A 38 -21.95 -12.13 9.55
C ASN A 38 -21.27 -10.76 9.52
N ALA A 39 -21.18 -10.08 10.66
CA ALA A 39 -20.48 -8.80 10.77
C ALA A 39 -18.97 -8.95 10.54
N LYS A 40 -18.35 -10.00 11.11
CA LYS A 40 -16.95 -10.35 10.87
C LYS A 40 -16.69 -10.57 9.38
N ASP A 41 -17.48 -11.41 8.72
CA ASP A 41 -17.29 -11.76 7.31
C ASP A 41 -17.49 -10.54 6.40
N ALA A 42 -18.44 -9.66 6.73
CA ALA A 42 -18.66 -8.41 6.01
C ALA A 42 -17.45 -7.45 6.13
N ILE A 43 -16.87 -7.31 7.32
CA ILE A 43 -15.69 -6.44 7.55
C ILE A 43 -14.47 -7.00 6.81
N ILE A 44 -14.20 -8.30 6.92
CA ILE A 44 -13.11 -8.95 6.20
C ILE A 44 -13.29 -8.75 4.69
N SER A 45 -14.48 -9.06 4.15
CA SER A 45 -14.79 -8.91 2.72
C SER A 45 -14.58 -7.48 2.24
N LEU A 46 -15.03 -6.47 3.00
CA LEU A 46 -14.82 -5.08 2.68
C LEU A 46 -13.33 -4.71 2.66
N SER A 47 -12.56 -5.12 3.67
CA SER A 47 -11.12 -4.84 3.74
C SER A 47 -10.36 -5.46 2.57
N THR A 48 -10.67 -6.71 2.23
CA THR A 48 -10.10 -7.42 1.07
C THR A 48 -10.43 -6.71 -0.24
N LYS A 49 -11.69 -6.26 -0.41
CA LYS A 49 -12.11 -5.55 -1.62
C LYS A 49 -11.37 -4.23 -1.78
N LYS A 50 -11.21 -3.47 -0.70
CA LYS A 50 -10.48 -2.20 -0.72
C LYS A 50 -9.01 -2.41 -1.03
N TYR A 51 -8.36 -3.37 -0.36
CA TYR A 51 -6.98 -3.75 -0.64
C TYR A 51 -6.77 -4.13 -2.12
N LYS A 52 -7.56 -5.05 -2.67
CA LYS A 52 -7.47 -5.47 -4.08
C LYS A 52 -7.68 -4.31 -5.06
N THR A 53 -8.57 -3.38 -4.72
CA THR A 53 -8.81 -2.18 -5.54
C THR A 53 -7.60 -1.25 -5.51
N ALA A 54 -7.02 -1.02 -4.34
CA ALA A 54 -5.84 -0.17 -4.18
C ALA A 54 -4.61 -0.78 -4.88
N LEU A 55 -4.40 -2.10 -4.74
CA LEU A 55 -3.36 -2.84 -5.45
C LEU A 55 -3.46 -2.65 -6.97
N LYS A 56 -4.64 -2.91 -7.55
CA LYS A 56 -4.88 -2.74 -8.98
C LYS A 56 -4.61 -1.31 -9.46
N ASN A 57 -5.03 -0.31 -8.68
CA ASN A 57 -4.78 1.10 -9.01
C ASN A 57 -3.29 1.45 -8.95
N TYR A 58 -2.56 0.89 -7.98
CA TYR A 58 -1.12 1.07 -7.87
C TYR A 58 -0.38 0.43 -9.03
N GLU A 59 -0.69 -0.83 -9.37
CA GLU A 59 -0.12 -1.52 -10.54
C GLU A 59 -0.38 -0.77 -11.84
N SER A 60 -1.60 -0.28 -12.05
CA SER A 60 -1.93 0.56 -13.22
C SER A 60 -1.12 1.85 -13.24
N THR A 61 -0.72 2.38 -12.08
CA THR A 61 0.11 3.59 -11.97
C THR A 61 1.56 3.28 -12.29
N ILE A 62 2.09 2.15 -11.81
CA ILE A 62 3.43 1.66 -12.20
C ILE A 62 3.51 1.55 -13.73
N ASP A 63 2.52 0.94 -14.37
CA ASP A 63 2.48 0.79 -15.83
C ASP A 63 2.39 2.14 -16.55
N TYR A 64 1.63 3.09 -16.00
CA TYR A 64 1.58 4.45 -16.50
C TYR A 64 2.94 5.13 -16.41
N CYS A 65 3.61 5.06 -15.26
CA CYS A 65 4.93 5.67 -15.04
C CYS A 65 5.99 5.06 -15.98
N LYS A 66 6.01 3.74 -16.16
CA LYS A 66 6.88 3.05 -17.14
C LYS A 66 6.62 3.50 -18.59
N LYS A 67 5.36 3.74 -18.95
CA LYS A 67 5.02 4.30 -20.28
C LYS A 67 5.52 5.73 -20.42
N GLN A 68 5.43 6.55 -19.36
CA GLN A 68 6.00 7.89 -19.36
C GLN A 68 7.51 7.87 -19.53
N GLU A 69 8.23 6.95 -18.87
CA GLU A 69 9.68 6.81 -19.06
C GLU A 69 10.07 6.60 -20.52
N LYS A 70 9.34 5.74 -21.24
CA LYS A 70 9.58 5.46 -22.66
C LYS A 70 9.27 6.64 -23.58
N ASN A 71 8.28 7.44 -23.22
CA ASN A 71 7.80 8.55 -24.04
C ASN A 71 8.57 9.86 -23.78
N ASN A 72 9.08 10.04 -22.57
CA ASN A 72 9.78 11.25 -22.15
C ASN A 72 11.26 11.19 -22.54
N LYS A 73 11.51 11.42 -23.83
CA LYS A 73 12.88 11.47 -24.38
C LYS A 73 13.55 12.79 -24.06
N ILE A 74 14.81 12.74 -23.64
CA ILE A 74 15.64 13.94 -23.47
C ILE A 74 16.06 14.44 -24.85
N THR A 75 15.79 15.72 -25.13
CA THR A 75 16.17 16.38 -26.38
C THR A 75 17.68 16.57 -26.47
N ASP A 76 18.20 16.65 -27.70
CA ASP A 76 19.64 16.89 -27.91
C ASP A 76 20.11 18.23 -27.33
N GLU A 77 19.23 19.24 -27.30
CA GLU A 77 19.48 20.51 -26.61
C GLU A 77 19.73 20.30 -25.11
N ASN A 78 18.88 19.52 -24.45
CA ASN A 78 19.06 19.22 -23.03
C ASN A 78 20.31 18.36 -22.77
N LYS A 79 20.65 17.44 -23.68
CA LYS A 79 21.91 16.68 -23.60
C LYS A 79 23.12 17.61 -23.69
N LYS A 80 23.09 18.60 -24.60
CA LYS A 80 24.14 19.63 -24.69
C LYS A 80 24.24 20.46 -23.41
N ILE A 81 23.11 20.85 -22.82
CA ILE A 81 23.09 21.54 -21.52
C ILE A 81 23.77 20.67 -20.48
N LEU A 82 23.40 19.40 -20.33
CA LEU A 82 24.01 18.47 -19.37
C LEU A 82 25.52 18.34 -19.57
N ASN A 83 25.97 18.18 -20.81
CA ASN A 83 27.40 18.07 -21.15
C ASN A 83 28.18 19.37 -20.92
N SER A 84 27.50 20.53 -20.87
CA SER A 84 28.13 21.83 -20.58
C SER A 84 28.33 22.09 -19.08
N ILE A 85 27.70 21.30 -18.21
CA ILE A 85 27.84 21.45 -16.77
C ILE A 85 29.17 20.84 -16.34
N SER A 86 29.99 21.61 -15.61
CA SER A 86 31.28 21.17 -15.09
C SER A 86 31.13 20.13 -13.96
N LEU A 87 30.76 18.91 -14.33
CA LEU A 87 30.64 17.74 -13.47
C LEU A 87 31.51 16.61 -14.03
N THR A 88 32.01 15.76 -13.13
CA THR A 88 32.57 14.48 -13.56
C THR A 88 31.45 13.57 -14.06
N SER A 89 31.77 12.61 -14.95
CA SER A 89 30.80 11.61 -15.41
C SER A 89 30.13 10.88 -14.24
N GLN A 90 30.89 10.53 -13.19
CA GLN A 90 30.34 9.89 -12.01
C GLN A 90 29.33 10.79 -11.24
N GLN A 91 29.60 12.09 -11.15
CA GLN A 91 28.67 13.03 -10.51
C GLN A 91 27.39 13.18 -11.34
N LEU A 92 27.53 13.25 -12.66
CA LEU A 92 26.40 13.31 -13.58
C LEU A 92 25.54 12.05 -13.47
N ASP A 93 26.14 10.86 -13.48
CA ASP A 93 25.42 9.59 -13.34
C ASP A 93 24.61 9.52 -12.04
N LYS A 94 25.22 9.95 -10.92
CA LYS A 94 24.53 10.01 -9.62
C LYS A 94 23.39 11.02 -9.65
N ALA A 95 23.58 12.19 -10.25
CA ALA A 95 22.53 13.19 -10.39
C ALA A 95 21.35 12.68 -11.23
N ILE A 96 21.63 12.08 -12.39
CA ILE A 96 20.61 11.50 -13.27
C ILE A 96 19.86 10.36 -12.55
N TYR A 97 20.56 9.48 -11.84
CA TYR A 97 19.92 8.43 -11.04
C TYR A 97 18.96 9.01 -9.98
N ILE A 98 19.40 10.00 -9.21
CA ILE A 98 18.58 10.61 -8.16
C ILE A 98 17.35 11.32 -8.74
N LEU A 99 17.51 12.05 -9.85
CA LEU A 99 16.40 12.71 -10.51
C LEU A 99 15.39 11.72 -11.08
N ASN A 100 15.85 10.61 -11.69
CA ASN A 100 14.95 9.53 -12.13
C ASN A 100 14.17 8.94 -10.96
N LYS A 101 14.85 8.63 -9.85
CA LYS A 101 14.19 8.08 -8.65
C LYS A 101 13.16 9.03 -8.06
N ARG A 102 13.46 10.32 -7.98
CA ARG A 102 12.51 11.35 -7.54
C ARG A 102 11.32 11.45 -8.49
N ALA A 103 11.56 11.44 -9.80
CA ALA A 103 10.49 11.53 -10.78
C ALA A 103 9.57 10.30 -10.77
N LEU A 104 10.13 9.09 -10.62
CA LEU A 104 9.36 7.86 -10.41
C LEU A 104 8.54 7.92 -9.12
N PHE A 105 9.18 8.30 -8.01
CA PHE A 105 8.49 8.46 -6.73
C PHE A 105 7.32 9.45 -6.84
N LEU A 106 7.52 10.61 -7.45
CA LEU A 106 6.45 11.59 -7.64
C LEU A 106 5.31 11.03 -8.50
N CYS A 107 5.63 10.26 -9.55
CA CYS A 107 4.65 9.62 -10.42
C CYS A 107 3.78 8.58 -9.66
N GLU A 108 4.40 7.80 -8.78
CA GLU A 108 3.76 6.69 -8.06
C GLU A 108 3.13 7.08 -6.71
N SER A 109 3.67 8.11 -6.06
CA SER A 109 3.49 8.43 -4.63
C SER A 109 2.05 8.38 -4.13
N LYS A 110 1.11 8.97 -4.87
CA LYS A 110 -0.29 9.03 -4.46
C LYS A 110 -0.91 7.63 -4.36
N GLN A 111 -0.74 6.81 -5.39
CA GLN A 111 -1.34 5.47 -5.41
C GLN A 111 -0.55 4.49 -4.55
N PHE A 112 0.77 4.67 -4.46
CA PHE A 112 1.59 3.93 -3.51
C PHE A 112 1.14 4.16 -2.05
N GLY A 113 0.93 5.42 -1.65
CA GLY A 113 0.45 5.75 -0.31
C GLY A 113 -0.93 5.17 0.00
N LEU A 114 -1.88 5.26 -0.94
CA LEU A 114 -3.20 4.65 -0.79
C LEU A 114 -3.13 3.12 -0.69
N PHE A 115 -2.28 2.50 -1.50
CA PHE A 115 -2.00 1.07 -1.43
C PHE A 115 -1.46 0.66 -0.06
N LEU A 116 -0.45 1.38 0.48
CA LEU A 116 0.11 1.09 1.80
C LEU A 116 -0.94 1.20 2.92
N ILE A 117 -1.81 2.21 2.88
CA ILE A 117 -2.89 2.39 3.86
C ILE A 117 -3.86 1.21 3.81
N GLU A 118 -4.39 0.88 2.63
CA GLU A 118 -5.39 -0.18 2.49
C GLU A 118 -4.78 -1.58 2.77
N ARG A 119 -3.51 -1.80 2.43
CA ARG A 119 -2.76 -3.01 2.80
C ARG A 119 -2.62 -3.12 4.33
N GLY A 120 -2.25 -2.05 5.01
CA GLY A 120 -2.14 -2.02 6.47
C GLY A 120 -3.47 -2.30 7.15
N MET A 121 -4.56 -1.67 6.68
CA MET A 121 -5.92 -1.91 7.19
C MET A 121 -6.37 -3.36 6.97
N TYR A 122 -6.12 -3.93 5.80
CA TYR A 122 -6.41 -5.33 5.50
C TYR A 122 -5.64 -6.28 6.41
N SER A 123 -4.32 -6.07 6.56
CA SER A 123 -3.45 -6.91 7.38
C SER A 123 -3.86 -6.90 8.86
N GLU A 124 -4.12 -5.72 9.42
CA GLU A 124 -4.60 -5.59 10.81
C GLU A 124 -6.00 -6.18 10.99
N THR A 125 -6.89 -6.06 9.99
CA THR A 125 -8.22 -6.69 10.01
C THR A 125 -8.11 -8.22 10.08
N LEU A 126 -7.30 -8.84 9.23
CA LEU A 126 -7.13 -10.29 9.23
C LEU A 126 -6.50 -10.78 10.54
N LYS A 127 -5.49 -10.06 11.04
CA LYS A 127 -4.84 -10.36 12.33
C LYS A 127 -5.83 -10.29 13.50
N TYR A 128 -6.64 -9.23 13.57
CA TYR A 128 -7.66 -9.06 14.61
C TYR A 128 -8.65 -10.23 14.62
N TYR A 129 -9.09 -10.67 13.44
CA TYR A 129 -10.03 -11.78 13.29
C TYR A 129 -9.38 -13.17 13.24
N LYS A 130 -8.06 -13.26 13.43
CA LYS A 130 -7.25 -14.49 13.41
C LYS A 130 -7.41 -15.29 12.12
N VAL A 131 -7.49 -14.58 10.99
CA VAL A 131 -7.51 -15.16 9.65
C VAL A 131 -6.09 -15.13 9.09
N LEU A 132 -5.69 -16.20 8.40
CA LEU A 132 -4.39 -16.24 7.73
C LEU A 132 -4.35 -15.17 6.64
N LEU A 133 -3.22 -14.45 6.56
CA LEU A 133 -2.94 -13.57 5.44
C LEU A 133 -2.78 -14.43 4.18
N ASP A 134 -3.46 -14.03 3.10
CA ASP A 134 -3.17 -14.56 1.77
C ASP A 134 -1.73 -14.15 1.38
N ASP A 135 -1.10 -14.90 0.46
CA ASP A 135 0.24 -14.57 -0.04
C ASP A 135 0.26 -13.13 -0.58
N ASP A 136 0.98 -12.27 0.11
CA ASP A 136 1.13 -10.87 -0.27
C ASP A 136 2.19 -10.77 -1.37
N TYR A 137 1.78 -10.34 -2.56
CA TYR A 137 2.68 -10.15 -3.68
C TYR A 137 3.81 -9.15 -3.37
N TYR A 138 3.56 -8.17 -2.48
CA TYR A 138 4.56 -7.22 -2.04
C TYR A 138 4.94 -7.46 -0.56
N GLY A 139 6.01 -8.23 -0.36
CA GLY A 139 6.63 -8.39 0.96
C GLY A 139 7.12 -7.05 1.54
N ASP A 140 7.23 -7.00 2.88
CA ASP A 140 7.72 -5.81 3.58
C ASP A 140 9.15 -5.43 3.15
N ASP A 141 9.95 -6.43 2.76
CA ASP A 141 11.27 -6.25 2.17
C ASP A 141 11.21 -5.45 0.86
N MET A 142 10.27 -5.76 -0.02
CA MET A 142 10.09 -5.03 -1.28
C MET A 142 9.53 -3.61 -1.09
N LEU A 143 8.75 -3.38 -0.03
CA LEU A 143 8.07 -2.10 0.20
C LEU A 143 8.88 -1.11 1.02
N PHE A 144 9.68 -1.59 1.97
CA PHE A 144 10.32 -0.73 2.98
C PHE A 144 11.84 -0.81 3.00
N VAL A 145 12.46 -1.77 2.28
CA VAL A 145 13.92 -1.82 2.22
C VAL A 145 14.41 -0.88 1.12
N THR A 146 14.86 0.29 1.55
CA THR A 146 15.75 1.12 0.72
C THR A 146 17.18 0.65 0.96
N PRO A 147 17.89 0.15 -0.06
CA PRO A 147 19.29 -0.25 0.10
C PRO A 147 20.14 0.91 0.63
N GLN A 148 21.08 0.65 1.55
CA GLN A 148 21.98 1.68 2.08
C GLN A 148 22.73 2.43 0.97
N SER A 149 23.02 1.75 -0.14
CA SER A 149 23.63 2.34 -1.33
C SER A 149 22.82 3.50 -1.91
N HIS A 150 21.49 3.49 -1.79
CA HIS A 150 20.65 4.60 -2.24
C HIS A 150 20.91 5.88 -1.44
N PHE A 151 20.98 5.79 -0.11
CA PHE A 151 21.31 6.94 0.74
C PHE A 151 22.70 7.47 0.44
N GLN A 152 23.68 6.58 0.19
CA GLN A 152 25.02 7.02 -0.18
C GLN A 152 25.04 7.79 -1.50
N ILE A 153 24.28 7.34 -2.51
CA ILE A 153 24.14 8.03 -3.79
C ILE A 153 23.48 9.41 -3.60
N GLU A 154 22.45 9.50 -2.75
CA GLU A 154 21.80 10.79 -2.48
C GLU A 154 22.73 11.76 -1.74
N LEU A 155 23.49 11.28 -0.75
CA LEU A 155 24.51 12.08 -0.08
C LEU A 155 25.57 12.58 -1.08
N ASP A 156 26.01 11.73 -1.99
CA ASP A 156 26.98 12.11 -3.02
C ASP A 156 26.40 13.11 -4.03
N TYR A 157 25.11 13.00 -4.36
CA TYR A 157 24.40 14.00 -5.12
C TYR A 157 24.38 15.35 -4.40
N LEU A 158 24.06 15.36 -3.09
CA LEU A 158 23.99 16.58 -2.29
C LEU A 158 25.34 17.29 -2.12
N LYS A 159 26.46 16.57 -2.25
CA LYS A 159 27.82 17.15 -2.30
C LYS A 159 28.09 17.95 -3.58
N ILE A 160 27.31 17.75 -4.66
CA ILE A 160 27.43 18.57 -5.88
C ILE A 160 27.04 20.02 -5.55
N PRO A 161 27.86 21.03 -5.96
CA PRO A 161 27.55 22.43 -5.72
C PRO A 161 26.13 22.79 -6.15
N ARG A 162 25.38 23.46 -5.26
CA ARG A 162 23.97 23.80 -5.47
C ARG A 162 23.70 24.45 -6.83
N LYS A 163 24.53 25.41 -7.24
CA LYS A 163 24.41 26.09 -8.55
C LYS A 163 24.48 25.13 -9.74
N LEU A 164 25.21 24.03 -9.63
CA LEU A 164 25.29 23.01 -10.67
C LEU A 164 24.06 22.09 -10.62
N ARG A 165 23.60 21.70 -9.42
CA ARG A 165 22.36 20.93 -9.25
C ARG A 165 21.15 21.65 -9.82
N GLU A 166 21.00 22.94 -9.52
CA GLU A 166 19.89 23.77 -10.02
C GLU A 166 19.85 23.81 -11.56
N LYS A 167 21.01 23.80 -12.24
CA LYS A 167 21.06 23.71 -13.70
C LYS A 167 20.49 22.38 -14.20
N ILE A 168 20.85 21.26 -13.56
CA ILE A 168 20.33 19.93 -13.94
C ILE A 168 18.82 19.85 -13.63
N GLU A 169 18.43 20.27 -12.42
CA GLU A 169 17.05 20.27 -11.92
C GLU A 169 16.11 21.18 -12.75
N SER A 170 16.65 22.20 -13.44
CA SER A 170 15.89 23.06 -14.35
C SER A 170 15.43 22.37 -15.64
N ILE A 171 16.01 21.22 -15.99
CA ILE A 171 15.63 20.46 -17.18
C ILE A 171 14.28 19.78 -16.92
N LYS A 172 13.22 20.35 -17.49
CA LYS A 172 11.83 19.92 -17.25
C LYS A 172 11.59 18.43 -17.48
N GLN A 173 12.27 17.84 -18.46
CA GLN A 173 12.15 16.42 -18.77
C GLN A 173 12.72 15.53 -17.64
N LEU A 174 13.70 16.00 -16.87
CA LEU A 174 14.25 15.25 -15.73
C LEU A 174 13.32 15.25 -14.50
N ASN A 175 12.27 16.08 -14.51
CA ASN A 175 11.26 16.14 -13.45
C ASN A 175 10.05 15.22 -13.74
N LYS A 176 10.12 14.39 -14.79
CA LYS A 176 9.14 13.37 -15.15
C LYS A 176 9.86 12.03 -15.33
N PRO A 177 9.20 10.88 -15.19
CA PRO A 177 9.87 9.59 -15.42
C PRO A 177 10.58 9.58 -16.79
N PHE A 178 11.83 9.12 -16.84
CA PHE A 178 12.67 9.06 -18.04
C PHE A 178 13.61 7.86 -17.97
N TYR A 179 14.10 7.36 -19.09
CA TYR A 179 15.09 6.27 -19.09
C TYR A 179 16.51 6.81 -18.85
N PRO A 180 17.19 6.49 -17.73
CA PRO A 180 18.47 7.12 -17.35
C PRO A 180 19.60 6.90 -18.35
N PHE A 181 19.57 5.78 -19.07
CA PHE A 181 20.61 5.39 -20.01
C PHE A 181 20.51 6.13 -21.35
N ASP A 182 19.40 6.80 -21.64
CA ASP A 182 19.24 7.61 -22.88
C ASP A 182 19.93 8.98 -22.79
N ILE A 183 20.43 9.34 -21.60
CA ILE A 183 20.94 10.67 -21.28
C ILE A 183 22.46 10.76 -21.41
N ILE A 184 23.15 9.70 -21.02
CA ILE A 184 24.60 9.67 -21.00
C ILE A 184 25.06 9.07 -22.32
N GLU A 185 25.54 9.92 -23.23
CA GLU A 185 26.42 9.45 -24.30
C GLU A 185 27.69 8.94 -23.63
N ARG A 186 27.74 7.63 -23.38
CA ARG A 186 28.98 6.98 -22.99
C ARG A 186 29.91 7.12 -24.18
N ASN A 187 30.86 8.06 -24.10
CA ASN A 187 31.98 8.12 -25.02
C ASN A 187 32.54 6.69 -25.12
N LYS A 188 32.41 6.11 -26.32
CA LYS A 188 33.19 4.93 -26.70
C LYS A 188 34.61 5.37 -26.98
#